data_AF-A0A2U3QHD1-F1
#
_entry.id   AF-A0A2U3QHD1-F1
#
_cell.length_a   1.000
_cell.length_b   1.000
_cell.length_c   1.000
_cell.angle_alpha   90.00
_cell.angle_beta   90.00
_cell.angle_gamma   90.00
#
_symmetry.space_group_name_H-M   'P 1'
#
loop_
_entity.id
_entity.type
_entity.pdbx_description
1 polymer ?
#
loop_
_entity_poly.entity_id
_entity_poly.type
_entity_poly.pdbx_seq_one_letter_code
_entity_poly.pdbx_strand_id
1 'polypeptide(L)'
;MKSTKGRTGRNSIRDIVAGLYGVDMQKRFDAAMALGRLAKDDPDAVMRVWNRIFYAFDDTMSCWGAAEGLGEIARNMPGLRTKILALLRKFAADEASCQGFVWAVCRIGQIDLKLIEDIIPDLDRASASHAACMVGQSLWALGELRISGCEDRLRTFLEDDRETWLYENDAVRKKTIAEIAGEALKKILSKREA
;
A
#
# COMPACT_ATOMS: atom_id res chain seq x y z
N MET A 1 -40.38 13.66 -15.19
CA MET A 1 -39.44 13.90 -14.09
C MET A 1 -39.54 12.74 -13.10
N LYS A 2 -38.62 11.77 -13.17
CA LYS A 2 -38.49 10.69 -12.18
C LYS A 2 -37.06 10.72 -11.63
N SER A 3 -36.99 10.77 -10.32
CA SER A 3 -35.82 10.99 -9.48
C SER A 3 -34.75 9.90 -9.68
N THR A 4 -33.54 10.32 -10.05
CA THR A 4 -32.31 9.54 -9.99
C THR A 4 -31.83 9.45 -8.54
N LYS A 5 -32.20 8.38 -7.85
CA LYS A 5 -31.61 8.02 -6.54
C LYS A 5 -30.37 7.19 -6.81
N GLY A 6 -29.21 7.70 -6.37
CA GLY A 6 -27.89 7.13 -6.65
C GLY A 6 -27.77 5.66 -6.25
N ARG A 7 -27.23 4.86 -7.17
CA ARG A 7 -26.71 3.52 -6.89
C ARG A 7 -25.32 3.66 -6.25
N THR A 8 -25.26 3.92 -4.95
CA THR A 8 -24.13 3.47 -4.13
C THR A 8 -24.39 2.01 -3.81
N GLY A 9 -23.96 1.11 -4.70
CA GLY A 9 -24.00 -0.32 -4.44
C GLY A 9 -23.15 -0.61 -3.20
N ARG A 10 -23.74 -1.12 -2.12
CA ARG A 10 -22.95 -1.76 -1.06
C ARG A 10 -22.30 -2.99 -1.70
N ASN A 11 -21.01 -2.90 -2.04
CA ASN A 11 -20.25 -4.09 -2.38
C ASN A 11 -20.34 -5.03 -1.18
N SER A 12 -20.74 -6.28 -1.41
CA SER A 12 -20.74 -7.25 -0.32
C SER A 12 -19.31 -7.49 0.13
N ILE A 13 -19.11 -7.89 1.39
CA ILE A 13 -17.77 -8.24 1.89
C ILE A 13 -17.10 -9.31 1.03
N ARG A 14 -17.89 -10.19 0.41
CA ARG A 14 -17.43 -11.19 -0.56
C ARG A 14 -16.88 -10.54 -1.83
N ASP A 15 -17.55 -9.53 -2.37
CA ASP A 15 -17.12 -8.82 -3.58
C ASP A 15 -15.85 -8.01 -3.32
N ILE A 16 -15.75 -7.39 -2.15
CA ILE A 16 -14.53 -6.70 -1.70
C ILE A 16 -13.37 -7.70 -1.66
N VAL A 17 -13.53 -8.84 -0.98
CA VAL A 17 -12.48 -9.85 -0.89
C VAL A 17 -12.13 -10.43 -2.26
N ALA A 18 -13.10 -10.69 -3.13
CA ALA A 18 -12.85 -11.16 -4.49
C ALA A 18 -12.06 -10.14 -5.32
N GLY A 19 -12.31 -8.84 -5.14
CA GLY A 19 -11.60 -7.77 -5.83
C GLY A 19 -10.09 -7.72 -5.53
N LEU A 20 -9.66 -8.21 -4.36
CA LEU A 20 -8.24 -8.28 -3.99
C LEU A 20 -7.43 -9.24 -4.89
N TYR A 21 -8.09 -10.20 -5.55
CA TYR A 21 -7.47 -11.16 -6.47
C TYR A 21 -7.46 -10.68 -7.93
N GLY A 22 -7.92 -9.45 -8.18
CA GLY A 22 -7.96 -8.89 -9.52
C GLY A 22 -6.56 -8.66 -10.10
N VAL A 23 -6.36 -9.05 -11.36
CA VAL A 23 -5.16 -8.68 -12.16
C VAL A 23 -5.13 -7.18 -12.46
N ASP A 24 -6.29 -6.53 -12.48
CA ASP A 24 -6.43 -5.10 -12.66
C ASP A 24 -6.07 -4.37 -11.35
N MET A 25 -4.99 -3.59 -11.40
CA MET A 25 -4.46 -2.87 -10.25
C MET A 25 -5.48 -1.87 -9.67
N GLN A 26 -6.28 -1.19 -10.50
CA GLN A 26 -7.25 -0.23 -10.03
C GLN A 26 -8.35 -0.93 -9.22
N LYS A 27 -8.94 -1.99 -9.76
CA LYS A 27 -9.97 -2.78 -9.05
C LYS A 27 -9.44 -3.35 -7.74
N ARG A 28 -8.17 -3.78 -7.75
CA ARG A 28 -7.50 -4.33 -6.58
C ARG A 28 -7.32 -3.30 -5.47
N PHE A 29 -6.87 -2.08 -5.81
CA PHE A 29 -6.82 -0.99 -4.85
C PHE A 29 -8.21 -0.50 -4.42
N ASP A 30 -9.18 -0.41 -5.33
CA ASP A 30 -10.55 -0.04 -4.97
C ASP A 30 -11.14 -0.99 -3.91
N ALA A 31 -10.83 -2.29 -4.05
CA ALA A 31 -11.17 -3.32 -3.07
C ALA A 31 -10.42 -3.14 -1.74
N ALA A 32 -9.09 -2.90 -1.77
CA ALA A 32 -8.31 -2.63 -0.57
C ALA A 32 -8.84 -1.39 0.19
N MET A 33 -9.13 -0.31 -0.52
CA MET A 33 -9.71 0.92 0.04
C MET A 33 -11.12 0.68 0.59
N ALA A 34 -11.93 -0.12 -0.09
CA ALA A 34 -13.25 -0.52 0.41
C ALA A 34 -13.15 -1.34 1.71
N LEU A 35 -12.15 -2.21 1.82
CA LEU A 35 -11.89 -2.99 3.01
C LEU A 35 -11.42 -2.10 4.18
N GLY A 36 -10.60 -1.08 3.92
CA GLY A 36 -10.24 -0.05 4.90
C GLY A 36 -11.44 0.73 5.42
N ARG A 37 -12.33 1.17 4.52
CA ARG A 37 -13.59 1.82 4.90
C ARG A 37 -14.47 0.90 5.75
N LEU A 38 -14.60 -0.37 5.36
CA LEU A 38 -15.35 -1.34 6.16
C LEU A 38 -14.71 -1.56 7.54
N ALA A 39 -13.39 -1.64 7.63
CA ALA A 39 -12.66 -1.78 8.89
C ALA A 39 -12.87 -0.58 9.84
N LYS A 40 -13.09 0.61 9.28
CA LYS A 40 -13.44 1.82 10.03
C LYS A 40 -14.91 1.84 10.47
N ASP A 41 -15.81 1.48 9.57
CA ASP A 41 -17.26 1.67 9.75
C ASP A 41 -17.94 0.49 10.48
N ASP A 42 -17.46 -0.75 10.27
CA ASP A 42 -17.96 -2.00 10.88
C ASP A 42 -16.79 -2.99 11.11
N PRO A 43 -15.95 -2.75 12.15
CA PRO A 43 -14.82 -3.62 12.48
C PRO A 43 -15.24 -5.06 12.80
N ASP A 44 -16.45 -5.26 13.35
CA ASP A 44 -16.99 -6.59 13.65
C ASP A 44 -17.26 -7.39 12.36
N ALA A 45 -17.73 -6.75 11.29
CA ALA A 45 -17.86 -7.38 9.98
C ALA A 45 -16.52 -7.88 9.44
N VAL A 46 -15.46 -7.09 9.60
CA VAL A 46 -14.10 -7.50 9.21
C VAL A 46 -13.66 -8.70 10.03
N MET A 47 -13.90 -8.70 11.35
CA MET A 47 -13.54 -9.84 12.21
C MET A 47 -14.28 -11.13 11.84
N ARG A 48 -15.54 -11.05 11.41
CA ARG A 48 -16.31 -12.23 10.97
C ARG A 48 -15.70 -12.92 9.74
N VAL A 49 -14.99 -12.19 8.89
CA VAL A 49 -14.32 -12.74 7.69
C VAL A 49 -12.81 -12.77 7.80
N TRP A 50 -12.25 -12.34 8.93
CA TRP A 50 -10.81 -12.19 9.15
C TRP A 50 -10.04 -13.46 8.75
N ASN A 51 -10.48 -14.61 9.26
CA ASN A 51 -9.84 -15.89 8.94
C ASN A 51 -9.90 -16.20 7.44
N ARG A 52 -11.00 -15.86 6.75
CA ARG A 52 -11.10 -16.07 5.30
C ARG A 52 -10.13 -15.19 4.52
N ILE A 53 -10.00 -13.91 4.90
CA ILE A 53 -9.03 -12.98 4.30
C ILE A 53 -7.60 -13.46 4.57
N PHE A 54 -7.35 -13.91 5.80
CA PHE A 54 -6.05 -14.38 6.25
C PHE A 54 -5.62 -15.72 5.63
N TYR A 55 -6.54 -16.69 5.48
CA TYR A 55 -6.19 -18.00 4.91
C TYR A 55 -6.16 -17.99 3.38
N ALA A 56 -7.01 -17.18 2.74
CA ALA A 56 -6.94 -17.01 1.30
C ALA A 56 -5.68 -16.21 0.86
N PHE A 57 -4.93 -15.67 1.83
CA PHE A 57 -3.61 -15.05 1.66
C PHE A 57 -2.44 -16.03 1.78
N ASP A 58 -2.61 -17.16 2.47
CA ASP A 58 -1.55 -18.17 2.68
C ASP A 58 -1.39 -19.13 1.49
N ASP A 59 -2.40 -19.23 0.62
CA ASP A 59 -2.55 -20.34 -0.34
C ASP A 59 -2.46 -19.92 -1.84
N THR A 60 -2.21 -18.65 -2.17
CA THR A 60 -2.21 -18.20 -3.59
C THR A 60 -1.04 -17.28 -3.95
N MET A 61 -0.45 -17.54 -5.13
CA MET A 61 0.64 -16.77 -5.77
C MET A 61 0.24 -15.34 -6.22
N SER A 62 -0.82 -14.77 -5.66
CA SER A 62 -1.37 -13.45 -5.99
C SER A 62 -1.70 -12.66 -4.71
N CYS A 63 -0.70 -12.59 -3.83
CA CYS A 63 -0.70 -11.98 -2.50
C CYS A 63 -0.73 -10.44 -2.49
N TRP A 64 -0.68 -9.78 -3.65
CA TRP A 64 -0.51 -8.32 -3.74
C TRP A 64 -1.70 -7.56 -3.14
N GLY A 65 -2.92 -7.87 -3.60
CA GLY A 65 -4.13 -7.17 -3.15
C GLY A 65 -4.48 -7.48 -1.71
N ALA A 66 -4.17 -8.69 -1.26
CA ALA A 66 -4.37 -9.07 0.12
C ALA A 66 -3.44 -8.28 1.07
N ALA A 67 -2.16 -8.11 0.73
CA ALA A 67 -1.28 -7.24 1.50
C ALA A 67 -1.78 -5.79 1.51
N GLU A 68 -2.21 -5.25 0.37
CA GLU A 68 -2.80 -3.89 0.29
C GLU A 68 -4.02 -3.74 1.22
N GLY A 69 -4.94 -4.72 1.17
CA GLY A 69 -6.11 -4.77 2.03
C GLY A 69 -5.77 -4.90 3.52
N LEU A 70 -4.77 -5.71 3.86
CA LEU A 70 -4.26 -5.82 5.24
C LEU A 70 -3.68 -4.49 5.73
N GLY A 71 -2.98 -3.74 4.88
CA GLY A 71 -2.52 -2.39 5.19
C GLY A 71 -3.67 -1.43 5.53
N GLU A 72 -4.74 -1.46 4.75
CA GLU A 72 -5.92 -0.64 5.01
C GLU A 72 -6.72 -1.09 6.25
N ILE A 73 -6.75 -2.40 6.57
CA ILE A 73 -7.29 -2.89 7.85
C ILE A 73 -6.43 -2.39 9.01
N ALA A 74 -5.11 -2.60 8.94
CA ALA A 74 -4.19 -2.20 10.00
C ALA A 74 -4.28 -0.69 10.28
N ARG A 75 -4.51 0.10 9.23
CA ARG A 75 -4.75 1.53 9.38
C ARG A 75 -5.92 1.83 10.31
N ASN A 76 -7.06 1.18 10.06
CA ASN A 76 -8.33 1.49 10.70
C ASN A 76 -8.63 0.65 11.96
N MET A 77 -7.91 -0.45 12.19
CA MET A 77 -8.11 -1.35 13.33
C MET A 77 -6.82 -1.51 14.16
N PRO A 78 -6.59 -0.65 15.18
CA PRO A 78 -5.37 -0.68 16.00
C PRO A 78 -5.03 -2.04 16.60
N GLY A 79 -6.04 -2.78 17.07
CA GLY A 79 -5.85 -4.09 17.71
C GLY A 79 -5.29 -5.19 16.81
N LEU A 80 -5.29 -4.99 15.48
CA LEU A 80 -4.77 -5.96 14.52
C LEU A 80 -3.40 -5.58 13.96
N ARG A 81 -2.90 -4.37 14.21
CA ARG A 81 -1.67 -3.83 13.58
C ARG A 81 -0.46 -4.74 13.77
N THR A 82 -0.13 -5.11 15.00
CA THR A 82 1.03 -5.95 15.30
C THR A 82 0.91 -7.32 14.64
N LYS A 83 -0.30 -7.91 14.64
CA LYS A 83 -0.55 -9.19 14.00
C LYS A 83 -0.37 -9.09 12.49
N ILE A 84 -0.89 -8.04 11.86
CA ILE A 84 -0.75 -7.79 10.42
C ILE A 84 0.71 -7.56 10.05
N LEU A 85 1.43 -6.75 10.81
CA LEU A 85 2.84 -6.47 10.58
C LEU A 85 3.68 -7.75 10.60
N ALA A 86 3.42 -8.65 11.56
CA ALA A 86 4.09 -9.95 11.64
C ALA A 86 3.85 -10.82 10.40
N LEU A 87 2.68 -10.71 9.76
CA LEU A 87 2.39 -11.41 8.50
C LEU A 87 3.11 -10.78 7.32
N LEU A 88 3.05 -9.44 7.22
CA LEU A 88 3.65 -8.69 6.12
C LEU A 88 5.16 -8.94 6.03
N ARG A 89 5.84 -9.16 7.16
CA ARG A 89 7.27 -9.50 7.20
C ARG A 89 7.64 -10.74 6.38
N LYS A 90 6.71 -11.68 6.16
CA LYS A 90 6.96 -12.85 5.30
C LYS A 90 7.22 -12.47 3.83
N PHE A 91 6.85 -11.26 3.42
CA PHE A 91 6.92 -10.78 2.04
C PHE A 91 8.00 -9.74 1.79
N ALA A 92 8.77 -9.36 2.81
CA ALA A 92 9.77 -8.29 2.71
C ALA A 92 10.85 -8.56 1.64
N ALA A 93 11.13 -9.83 1.35
CA ALA A 93 12.13 -10.25 0.36
C ALA A 93 11.53 -10.74 -0.97
N ASP A 94 10.21 -10.72 -1.13
CA ASP A 94 9.56 -11.21 -2.35
C ASP A 94 9.26 -10.05 -3.30
N GLU A 95 10.02 -9.98 -4.39
CA GLU A 95 9.86 -8.96 -5.44
C GLU A 95 8.47 -9.00 -6.07
N ALA A 96 7.85 -10.19 -6.19
CA ALA A 96 6.49 -10.29 -6.71
C ALA A 96 5.52 -9.59 -5.77
N SER A 97 5.68 -9.77 -4.46
CA SER A 97 4.82 -9.19 -3.42
C SER A 97 5.10 -7.72 -3.09
N CYS A 98 6.15 -7.13 -3.69
CA CYS A 98 6.71 -5.86 -3.27
C CYS A 98 5.67 -4.74 -3.13
N GLN A 99 4.76 -4.61 -4.09
CA GLN A 99 3.80 -3.51 -4.13
C GLN A 99 2.87 -3.56 -2.93
N GLY A 100 2.27 -4.72 -2.67
CA GLY A 100 1.31 -4.82 -1.58
C GLY A 100 1.97 -4.76 -0.21
N PHE A 101 3.18 -5.31 -0.08
CA PHE A 101 3.99 -5.17 1.13
C PHE A 101 4.34 -3.71 1.41
N VAL A 102 4.95 -3.02 0.44
CA VAL A 102 5.38 -1.62 0.57
C VAL A 102 4.20 -0.70 0.85
N TRP A 103 3.07 -0.89 0.15
CA TRP A 103 1.82 -0.19 0.44
C TRP A 103 1.44 -0.40 1.90
N ALA A 104 1.27 -1.64 2.34
CA ALA A 104 0.79 -1.94 3.68
C ALA A 104 1.68 -1.37 4.80
N VAL A 105 3.00 -1.52 4.66
CA VAL A 105 3.98 -0.95 5.60
C VAL A 105 3.89 0.56 5.62
N CYS A 106 3.86 1.22 4.45
CA CYS A 106 3.69 2.67 4.36
C CYS A 106 2.40 3.13 5.06
N ARG A 107 1.30 2.38 4.88
CA ARG A 107 0.02 2.75 5.49
C ARG A 107 0.03 2.62 7.02
N ILE A 108 0.78 1.68 7.57
CA ILE A 108 0.99 1.55 9.02
C ILE A 108 1.93 2.66 9.52
N GLY A 109 3.04 2.92 8.83
CA GLY A 109 4.01 3.95 9.22
C GLY A 109 3.47 5.38 9.19
N GLN A 110 2.50 5.66 8.31
CA GLN A 110 1.78 6.95 8.31
C GLN A 110 0.96 7.19 9.57
N ILE A 111 0.66 6.15 10.37
CA ILE A 111 0.03 6.30 11.68
C ILE A 111 1.09 6.44 12.76
N ASP A 112 2.03 5.49 12.79
CA ASP A 112 3.12 5.49 13.74
C ASP A 112 4.36 4.88 13.09
N LEU A 113 5.33 5.74 12.80
CA LEU A 113 6.58 5.37 12.16
C LEU A 113 7.39 4.38 13.02
N LYS A 114 7.26 4.43 14.36
CA LYS A 114 7.96 3.52 15.27
C LYS A 114 7.57 2.06 15.07
N LEU A 115 6.34 1.80 14.61
CA LEU A 115 5.87 0.44 14.37
C LEU A 115 6.61 -0.23 13.20
N ILE A 116 7.21 0.54 12.30
CA ILE A 116 7.87 0.02 11.10
C ILE A 116 9.36 0.39 11.04
N GLU A 117 9.91 0.93 12.13
CA GLU A 117 11.29 1.46 12.17
C GLU A 117 12.32 0.43 11.69
N ASP A 118 12.13 -0.83 12.06
CA ASP A 118 12.99 -1.94 11.68
C ASP A 118 12.77 -2.45 10.25
N ILE A 119 11.72 -2.00 9.57
CA ILE A 119 11.41 -2.31 8.16
C ILE A 119 11.85 -1.17 7.22
N ILE A 120 12.08 0.04 7.73
CA ILE A 120 12.57 1.18 6.92
C ILE A 120 13.84 0.81 6.12
N PRO A 121 14.84 0.09 6.68
CA PRO A 121 16.01 -0.34 5.90
C PRO A 121 15.67 -1.27 4.74
N ASP A 122 14.61 -2.08 4.84
CA ASP A 122 14.15 -2.95 3.76
C ASP A 122 13.48 -2.14 2.65
N LEU A 123 12.75 -1.06 3.01
CA LEU A 123 12.23 -0.11 2.03
C LEU A 123 13.38 0.57 1.28
N ASP A 124 14.41 1.05 1.98
CA ASP A 124 15.60 1.65 1.33
C ASP A 124 16.30 0.64 0.42
N ARG A 125 16.44 -0.62 0.86
CA ARG A 125 17.05 -1.69 0.04
C ARG A 125 16.25 -1.99 -1.22
N ALA A 126 14.92 -1.93 -1.17
CA ALA A 126 14.07 -2.16 -2.34
C ALA A 126 14.30 -1.14 -3.46
N SER A 127 14.82 0.06 -3.15
CA SER A 127 15.24 1.04 -4.16
C SER A 127 16.45 0.58 -5.00
N ALA A 128 17.20 -0.42 -4.53
CA ALA A 128 18.32 -1.02 -5.25
C ALA A 128 17.92 -2.19 -6.17
N SER A 129 16.62 -2.53 -6.26
CA SER A 129 16.15 -3.57 -7.18
C SER A 129 16.28 -3.13 -8.66
N HIS A 130 16.43 -4.11 -9.54
CA HIS A 130 16.39 -3.88 -11.00
C HIS A 130 14.96 -3.65 -11.49
N ALA A 131 13.95 -4.12 -10.74
CA ALA A 131 12.54 -4.00 -11.12
C ALA A 131 12.01 -2.58 -10.87
N ALA A 132 11.57 -1.89 -11.92
CA ALA A 132 11.04 -0.53 -11.82
C ALA A 132 9.84 -0.42 -10.85
N CYS A 133 9.01 -1.46 -10.76
CA CYS A 133 7.91 -1.51 -9.78
C CYS A 133 8.40 -1.43 -8.34
N MET A 134 9.43 -2.21 -7.98
CA MET A 134 10.00 -2.18 -6.64
C MET A 134 10.63 -0.83 -6.31
N VAL A 135 11.42 -0.30 -7.24
CA VAL A 135 12.08 1.00 -7.07
C VAL A 135 11.02 2.07 -6.86
N GLY A 136 10.06 2.20 -7.78
CA GLY A 136 9.04 3.25 -7.69
C GLY A 136 8.18 3.16 -6.43
N GLN A 137 7.76 1.96 -6.03
CA GLN A 137 6.98 1.77 -4.80
C GLN A 137 7.80 2.12 -3.55
N SER A 138 9.07 1.73 -3.51
CA SER A 138 10.00 2.09 -2.43
C SER A 138 10.19 3.61 -2.32
N LEU A 139 10.52 4.28 -3.43
CA LEU A 139 10.74 5.73 -3.42
C LEU A 139 9.46 6.48 -3.01
N TRP A 140 8.30 6.03 -3.50
CA TRP A 140 7.00 6.56 -3.09
C TRP A 140 6.81 6.43 -1.56
N ALA A 141 7.03 5.24 -1.00
CA ALA A 141 6.86 5.00 0.43
C ALA A 141 7.83 5.83 1.29
N LEU A 142 9.10 5.92 0.90
CA LEU A 142 10.09 6.78 1.58
C LEU A 142 9.64 8.24 1.61
N GLY A 143 9.09 8.74 0.50
CA GLY A 143 8.52 10.08 0.39
C GLY A 143 7.27 10.29 1.25
N GLU A 144 6.32 9.36 1.21
CA GLU A 144 5.07 9.38 2.00
C GLU A 144 5.34 9.34 3.50
N LEU A 145 6.34 8.57 3.92
CA LEU A 145 6.78 8.46 5.31
C LEU A 145 7.72 9.59 5.74
N ARG A 146 8.20 10.39 4.78
CA ARG A 146 9.18 11.47 4.96
C ARG A 146 10.46 10.99 5.66
N ILE A 147 11.02 9.88 5.18
CA ILE A 147 12.26 9.31 5.73
C ILE A 147 13.44 10.23 5.38
N SER A 148 14.03 10.88 6.39
CA SER A 148 15.24 11.69 6.21
C SER A 148 16.49 10.83 6.11
N GLY A 149 17.54 11.33 5.45
CA GLY A 149 18.81 10.62 5.27
C GLY A 149 18.87 9.76 4.00
N CYS A 150 17.80 9.72 3.20
CA CYS A 150 17.77 9.03 1.89
C CYS A 150 17.78 10.01 0.70
N GLU A 151 17.98 11.31 0.92
CA GLU A 151 17.86 12.36 -0.09
C GLU A 151 18.90 12.20 -1.20
N ASP A 152 20.16 11.92 -0.85
CA ASP A 152 21.23 11.75 -1.84
C ASP A 152 20.98 10.52 -2.72
N ARG A 153 20.45 9.45 -2.13
CA ARG A 153 20.02 8.27 -2.88
C ARG A 153 18.84 8.61 -3.80
N LEU A 154 17.83 9.31 -3.32
CA LEU A 154 16.70 9.72 -4.17
C LEU A 154 17.15 10.58 -5.36
N ARG A 155 18.17 11.43 -5.19
CA ARG A 155 18.73 12.25 -6.27
C ARG A 155 19.34 11.42 -7.40
N THR A 156 19.83 10.20 -7.15
CA THR A 156 20.39 9.34 -8.19
C THR A 156 19.34 8.84 -9.18
N PHE A 157 18.05 8.96 -8.84
CA PHE A 157 16.93 8.51 -9.66
C PHE A 157 16.28 9.63 -10.47
N LEU A 158 16.74 10.88 -10.37
CA LEU A 158 16.12 12.04 -11.01
C LEU A 158 16.19 12.03 -12.55
N GLU A 159 17.01 11.17 -13.13
CA GLU A 159 17.16 11.00 -14.57
C GLU A 159 16.71 9.60 -15.04
N ASP A 160 16.10 8.80 -14.15
CA ASP A 160 15.65 7.44 -14.45
C ASP A 160 14.29 7.46 -15.16
N ASP A 161 14.30 7.12 -16.45
CA ASP A 161 13.15 7.14 -17.36
C ASP A 161 12.32 5.85 -17.34
N ARG A 162 12.72 4.84 -16.55
CA ARG A 162 11.95 3.61 -16.42
C ARG A 162 10.55 3.94 -15.90
N GLU A 163 9.55 3.32 -16.51
CA GLU A 163 8.15 3.56 -16.15
C GLU A 163 7.62 2.48 -15.21
N THR A 164 6.72 2.88 -14.32
CA THR A 164 5.98 1.97 -13.44
C THR A 164 4.57 2.48 -13.15
N TRP A 165 3.72 1.60 -12.63
CA TRP A 165 2.39 1.93 -12.16
C TRP A 165 2.42 2.19 -10.65
N LEU A 166 1.80 3.30 -10.23
CA LEU A 166 1.58 3.67 -8.84
C LEU A 166 0.10 3.93 -8.60
N TYR A 167 -0.35 3.63 -7.38
CA TYR A 167 -1.66 4.06 -6.93
C TYR A 167 -1.51 5.30 -6.06
N GLU A 168 -2.06 6.42 -6.51
CA GLU A 168 -2.03 7.69 -5.80
C GLU A 168 -3.31 8.48 -6.08
N ASN A 169 -3.80 9.23 -5.09
CA ASN A 169 -5.01 10.05 -5.23
C ASN A 169 -6.19 9.24 -5.80
N ASP A 170 -6.41 8.05 -5.24
CA ASP A 170 -7.46 7.09 -5.62
C ASP A 170 -7.38 6.56 -7.06
N ALA A 171 -6.26 6.74 -7.76
CA ALA A 171 -6.09 6.32 -9.15
C ALA A 171 -4.75 5.61 -9.41
N VAL A 172 -4.78 4.57 -10.24
CA VAL A 172 -3.59 3.97 -10.82
C VAL A 172 -3.07 4.86 -11.95
N ARG A 173 -1.82 5.29 -11.83
CA ARG A 173 -1.15 6.18 -12.77
C ARG A 173 0.18 5.59 -13.20
N LYS A 174 0.51 5.79 -14.47
CA LYS A 174 1.84 5.50 -15.00
C LYS A 174 2.75 6.69 -14.71
N LYS A 175 3.93 6.44 -14.16
CA LYS A 175 4.92 7.46 -13.82
C LYS A 175 6.33 6.95 -14.11
N THR A 176 7.26 7.85 -14.35
CA THR A 176 8.68 7.49 -14.38
C THR A 176 9.26 7.40 -12.97
N ILE A 177 10.34 6.66 -12.80
CA ILE A 177 11.09 6.64 -11.54
C ILE A 177 11.57 8.04 -11.16
N ALA A 178 12.00 8.85 -12.13
CA ALA A 178 12.37 10.25 -11.92
C ALA A 178 11.23 11.12 -11.34
N GLU A 179 10.01 10.99 -11.86
CA GLU A 179 8.85 11.73 -11.32
C GLU A 179 8.60 11.36 -9.85
N ILE A 180 8.65 10.07 -9.53
CA ILE A 180 8.42 9.54 -8.18
C ILE A 180 9.51 10.02 -7.22
N ALA A 181 10.78 9.92 -7.62
CA ALA A 181 11.91 10.38 -6.85
C ALA A 181 11.83 11.89 -6.55
N GLY A 182 11.48 12.70 -7.56
CA GLY A 182 11.29 14.14 -7.41
C GLY A 182 10.17 14.51 -6.44
N GLU A 183 9.05 13.80 -6.47
CA GLU A 183 7.95 13.99 -5.52
C GLU A 183 8.32 13.56 -4.10
N ALA A 184 9.00 12.42 -3.95
CA ALA A 184 9.47 11.94 -2.66
C ALA A 184 10.45 12.93 -2.01
N LEU A 185 11.41 13.46 -2.79
CA LEU A 185 12.32 14.52 -2.35
C LEU A 185 11.57 15.77 -1.89
N LYS A 186 10.58 16.22 -2.65
CA LYS A 186 9.75 17.38 -2.24
C LYS A 186 9.07 17.14 -0.90
N LYS A 187 8.52 15.94 -0.66
CA LYS A 187 7.85 15.59 0.60
C LYS A 187 8.84 15.56 1.77
N ILE A 188 10.01 14.95 1.59
CA ILE A 188 11.06 14.86 2.62
C ILE A 188 11.63 16.24 2.98
N LEU A 189 11.88 17.09 1.97
CA LEU A 189 12.46 18.41 2.14
C LEU A 189 11.44 19.47 2.62
N SER A 190 10.14 19.20 2.52
CA SER A 190 9.11 20.11 3.03
C SER A 190 9.14 20.15 4.56
N LYS A 191 9.20 21.36 5.13
CA LYS A 191 9.06 21.55 6.59
C LYS A 191 7.70 21.01 7.03
N ARG A 192 7.63 20.29 8.17
CA ARG A 192 6.35 19.97 8.80
C ARG A 192 5.66 21.30 9.14
N GLU A 193 4.48 21.52 8.59
CA GLU A 193 3.52 22.42 9.24
C GLU A 193 3.19 21.76 10.58
N ALA A 194 3.51 22.47 11.66
CA ALA A 194 3.34 22.00 13.04
C ALA A 194 1.87 21.97 13.44
#